data_AF-A0A3S3LF14-F1
#
_entry.id   AF-A0A3S3LF14-F1
#
_cell.length_a   1.000
_cell.length_b   1.000
_cell.length_c   1.000
_cell.angle_alpha   90.00
_cell.angle_beta   90.00
_cell.angle_gamma   90.00
#
_symmetry.space_group_name_H-M   'P 1'
#
loop_
_entity.id
_entity.type
_entity.pdbx_description
1 polymer ?
#
loop_
_entity_poly.entity_id
_entity_poly.type
_entity_poly.pdbx_seq_one_letter_code
_entity_poly.pdbx_strand_id
1 'polypeptide(L)'
;MTQLTYNEAFDPYHAVFRFLRLHLACDISARLPFDTLRILDFYLLFPFRLQAMKLFSNDTGWRKISKSYENQAPYGAMPDDSTIFARMEPFQRAAAASLVHSGHLASDAWDLNEVRFTTEMLPAAVTARCGELNTRMKDVVDILCQIKAHYPLGGRDGLKDRTGLSEYRYDSV
;
A
#
# COMPACT_ATOMS: atom_id res chain seq x y z
N MET A 1 -11.67 8.07 26.51
CA MET A 1 -10.41 8.84 26.60
C MET A 1 -9.88 8.99 25.19
N THR A 2 -10.18 10.10 24.50
CA THR A 2 -9.70 10.36 23.13
C THR A 2 -8.28 10.90 23.20
N GLN A 3 -7.31 10.00 23.15
CA GLN A 3 -5.92 10.40 22.93
C GLN A 3 -5.82 10.84 21.46
N LEU A 4 -5.64 12.15 21.23
CA LEU A 4 -5.34 12.73 19.91
C LEU A 4 -3.88 12.44 19.54
N THR A 5 -3.53 11.16 19.48
CA THR A 5 -2.22 10.76 18.97
C THR A 5 -2.32 10.77 17.45
N TYR A 6 -1.52 11.62 16.80
CA TYR A 6 -1.37 11.64 15.35
C TYR A 6 -1.06 10.22 14.83
N ASN A 7 -1.69 9.83 13.72
CA ASN A 7 -1.45 8.55 13.06
C ASN A 7 -1.38 8.77 11.54
N GLU A 8 -0.24 8.45 10.95
CA GLU A 8 0.02 8.63 9.51
C GLU A 8 -0.86 7.75 8.60
N ALA A 9 -1.55 6.74 9.16
CA ALA A 9 -2.59 5.99 8.45
C ALA A 9 -3.79 6.86 8.07
N PHE A 10 -4.02 7.93 8.84
CA PHE A 10 -5.18 8.83 8.72
C PHE A 10 -4.74 10.23 8.26
N ASP A 11 -3.71 10.29 7.42
CA ASP A 11 -3.16 11.52 6.85
C ASP A 11 -2.99 11.36 5.33
N PRO A 12 -3.63 12.22 4.50
CA PRO A 12 -3.57 12.09 3.05
C PRO A 12 -2.20 12.47 2.48
N TYR A 13 -1.44 13.38 3.10
CA TYR A 13 -0.12 13.76 2.62
C TYR A 13 0.91 12.65 2.86
N HIS A 14 0.81 11.94 3.98
CA HIS A 14 1.61 10.75 4.23
C HIS A 14 1.24 9.62 3.26
N ALA A 15 -0.05 9.45 2.95
CA ALA A 15 -0.48 8.50 1.93
C ALA A 15 0.05 8.87 0.52
N VAL A 16 0.02 10.15 0.13
CA VAL A 16 0.66 10.61 -1.12
C VAL A 16 2.13 10.19 -1.15
N PHE A 17 2.86 10.48 -0.08
CA PHE A 17 4.28 10.16 -0.01
C PHE A 17 4.55 8.64 -0.08
N ARG A 18 3.74 7.82 0.59
CA ARG A 18 3.84 6.35 0.50
C ARG A 18 3.48 5.81 -0.89
N PHE A 19 2.50 6.39 -1.57
CA PHE A 19 2.19 6.04 -2.97
C PHE A 19 3.36 6.34 -3.91
N LEU A 20 4.02 7.49 -3.76
CA LEU A 20 5.21 7.84 -4.53
C LEU A 20 6.37 6.87 -4.23
N ARG A 21 6.56 6.48 -2.96
CA ARG A 21 7.56 5.46 -2.57
C ARG A 21 7.30 4.13 -3.28
N LEU A 22 6.06 3.67 -3.30
CA LEU A 22 5.67 2.41 -3.97
C LEU A 22 5.85 2.51 -5.48
N HIS A 23 5.45 3.62 -6.09
CA HIS A 23 5.63 3.87 -7.52
C HIS A 23 7.11 3.79 -7.92
N LEU A 24 7.98 4.52 -7.22
CA LEU A 24 9.40 4.59 -7.51
C LEU A 24 10.14 3.27 -7.23
N ALA A 25 9.70 2.48 -6.25
CA ALA A 25 10.33 1.20 -5.93
C ALA A 25 9.87 0.05 -6.84
N CYS A 26 8.58 -0.04 -7.12
CA CYS A 26 7.96 -1.19 -7.77
C CYS A 26 7.61 -0.95 -9.25
N ASP A 27 8.09 0.17 -9.81
CA ASP A 27 7.85 0.61 -11.19
C ASP A 27 6.37 0.46 -11.56
N ILE A 28 5.52 1.20 -10.85
CA ILE A 28 4.07 1.22 -11.11
C ILE A 28 3.79 2.17 -12.26
N SER A 29 4.20 1.77 -13.47
CA SER A 29 4.03 2.53 -14.72
C SER A 29 2.78 2.11 -15.50
N ALA A 30 2.39 0.84 -15.42
CA ALA A 30 1.15 0.32 -15.99
C ALA A 30 -0.09 0.64 -15.13
N ARG A 31 -1.28 0.54 -15.74
CA ARG A 31 -2.55 0.62 -15.01
C ARG A 31 -2.62 -0.48 -13.95
N LEU A 32 -3.06 -0.11 -12.76
CA LEU A 32 -3.20 -1.00 -11.63
C LEU A 32 -4.52 -0.70 -10.91
N PRO A 33 -5.31 -1.69 -10.48
CA PRO A 33 -6.46 -1.44 -9.63
C PRO A 33 -6.08 -0.66 -8.37
N PHE A 34 -6.87 0.35 -8.00
CA PHE A 34 -6.57 1.20 -6.84
C PHE A 34 -6.47 0.39 -5.54
N ASP A 35 -7.31 -0.64 -5.37
CA ASP A 35 -7.26 -1.53 -4.22
C ASP A 35 -5.92 -2.26 -4.09
N THR A 36 -5.24 -2.58 -5.20
CA THR A 36 -3.89 -3.16 -5.10
C THR A 36 -2.93 -2.14 -4.50
N LEU A 37 -2.93 -0.89 -4.96
CA LEU A 37 -2.10 0.17 -4.39
C LEU A 37 -2.40 0.38 -2.89
N ARG A 38 -3.68 0.34 -2.51
CA ARG A 38 -4.10 0.46 -1.10
C ARG A 38 -3.55 -0.68 -0.23
N ILE A 39 -3.61 -1.91 -0.71
CA ILE A 39 -3.08 -3.08 0.02
C ILE A 39 -1.57 -2.97 0.19
N LEU A 40 -0.86 -2.55 -0.86
CA LEU A 40 0.58 -2.30 -0.78
C LEU A 40 0.92 -1.17 0.21
N ASP A 41 0.14 -0.08 0.21
CA ASP A 41 0.29 1.04 1.14
C ASP A 41 0.08 0.61 2.60
N PHE A 42 -0.93 -0.23 2.85
CA PHE A 42 -1.19 -0.80 4.18
C PHE A 42 0.02 -1.59 4.70
N TYR A 43 0.60 -2.46 3.88
CA TYR A 43 1.75 -3.26 4.31
C TYR A 43 3.08 -2.49 4.30
N LEU A 44 3.20 -1.40 3.53
CA LEU A 44 4.32 -0.48 3.66
C LEU A 44 4.30 0.24 5.01
N LEU A 45 3.10 0.64 5.46
CA LEU A 45 2.90 1.31 6.74
C LEU A 45 2.95 0.35 7.93
N PHE A 46 2.40 -0.85 7.78
CA PHE A 46 2.33 -1.87 8.82
C PHE A 46 3.03 -3.17 8.40
N PRO A 47 4.35 -3.15 8.19
CA PRO A 47 5.09 -4.31 7.68
C PRO A 47 4.96 -5.55 8.57
N PHE A 48 4.81 -5.37 9.88
CA PHE A 48 4.61 -6.47 10.84
C PHE A 48 3.26 -7.18 10.71
N ARG A 49 2.26 -6.57 10.05
CA ARG A 49 0.95 -7.19 9.79
C ARG A 49 0.96 -8.16 8.62
N LEU A 50 2.00 -8.14 7.78
CA LEU A 50 2.17 -9.11 6.69
C LEU A 50 2.26 -10.56 7.20
N GLN A 51 2.61 -10.76 8.48
CA GLN A 51 2.53 -12.05 9.16
C GLN A 51 1.13 -12.68 9.16
N ALA A 52 0.06 -11.93 9.00
CA ALA A 52 -1.31 -12.46 8.95
C ALA A 52 -1.74 -12.90 7.52
N MET A 53 -1.04 -12.43 6.49
CA MET A 53 -1.36 -12.75 5.09
C MET A 53 -1.13 -14.24 4.79
N LYS A 54 -2.02 -14.84 4.00
CA LYS A 54 -1.83 -16.18 3.41
C LYS A 54 -0.88 -16.08 2.21
N LEU A 55 0.40 -16.35 2.42
CA LEU A 55 1.42 -16.31 1.36
C LEU A 55 1.38 -17.56 0.47
N PHE A 56 1.87 -17.47 -0.76
CA PHE A 56 2.15 -18.66 -1.57
C PHE A 56 3.27 -19.49 -0.95
N SER A 57 3.30 -20.79 -1.26
CA SER A 57 4.30 -21.72 -0.74
C SER A 57 5.74 -21.31 -1.07
N ASN A 58 5.93 -20.62 -2.20
CA ASN A 58 7.24 -20.22 -2.70
C ASN A 58 7.75 -18.93 -2.05
N ASP A 59 6.88 -18.17 -1.38
CA ASP A 59 7.21 -16.88 -0.74
C ASP A 59 7.77 -17.11 0.68
N THR A 60 8.88 -17.84 0.71
CA THR A 60 9.56 -18.22 1.95
C THR A 60 10.30 -17.03 2.56
N GLY A 61 10.39 -17.00 3.89
CA GLY A 61 11.15 -15.97 4.61
C GLY A 61 10.43 -14.63 4.80
N TRP A 62 9.38 -14.32 4.03
CA TRP A 62 8.65 -13.05 4.16
C TRP A 62 8.02 -12.86 5.55
N ARG A 63 7.50 -13.94 6.16
CA ARG A 63 7.01 -13.88 7.56
C ARG A 63 8.13 -13.53 8.54
N LYS A 64 9.35 -14.03 8.33
CA LYS A 64 10.50 -13.72 9.19
C LYS A 64 10.91 -12.26 9.06
N ILE A 65 10.90 -11.73 7.83
CA ILE A 65 11.13 -10.31 7.57
C ILE A 65 10.03 -9.49 8.24
N SER A 66 8.76 -9.77 7.99
CA SER A 66 7.64 -9.08 8.63
C SER A 66 7.76 -9.07 10.17
N LYS A 67 8.18 -10.18 10.77
CA LYS A 67 8.41 -10.29 12.21
C LYS A 67 9.51 -9.36 12.75
N SER A 68 10.56 -9.08 11.98
CA SER A 68 11.62 -8.15 12.43
C SER A 68 11.11 -6.72 12.63
N TYR A 69 9.95 -6.39 12.07
CA TYR A 69 9.30 -5.10 12.19
C TYR A 69 8.28 -5.01 13.34
N GLU A 70 8.10 -6.05 14.17
CA GLU A 70 7.15 -6.03 15.30
C GLU A 70 7.39 -4.85 16.27
N ASN A 71 8.65 -4.43 16.44
CA ASN A 71 9.00 -3.29 17.29
C ASN A 71 8.48 -1.93 16.77
N GLN A 72 7.97 -1.88 15.53
CA GLN A 72 7.32 -0.69 14.98
C GLN A 72 5.82 -0.64 15.28
N ALA A 73 5.24 -1.70 15.85
CA ALA A 73 3.85 -1.67 16.26
C ALA A 73 3.65 -0.57 17.33
N PRO A 74 2.64 0.30 17.18
CA PRO A 74 2.36 1.34 18.15
C PRO A 74 1.97 0.73 19.50
N TYR A 75 2.25 1.47 20.57
CA TYR A 75 1.90 1.05 21.91
C TYR A 75 0.37 0.99 22.10
N GLY A 76 -0.13 -0.14 22.59
CA GLY A 76 -1.55 -0.35 22.89
C GLY A 76 -2.26 -1.26 21.88
N ALA A 77 -3.53 -1.59 22.20
CA ALA A 77 -4.35 -2.41 21.33
C ALA A 77 -4.72 -1.63 20.07
N MET A 78 -4.30 -2.12 18.91
CA MET A 78 -4.77 -1.63 17.63
C MET A 78 -6.06 -2.35 17.22
N PRO A 79 -6.92 -1.69 16.43
CA PRO A 79 -7.98 -2.40 15.72
C PRO A 79 -7.41 -3.49 14.81
N ASP A 80 -8.27 -4.40 14.40
CA ASP A 80 -7.95 -5.43 13.41
C ASP A 80 -7.60 -4.81 12.05
N ASP A 81 -6.90 -5.59 11.22
CA ASP A 81 -6.37 -5.16 9.92
C ASP A 81 -7.47 -4.61 9.00
N SER A 82 -8.64 -5.27 8.96
CA SER A 82 -9.76 -4.88 8.08
C SER A 82 -10.35 -3.53 8.51
N THR A 83 -10.50 -3.30 9.82
CA THR A 83 -10.97 -2.03 10.37
C THR A 83 -10.00 -0.89 10.06
N ILE A 84 -8.69 -1.11 10.22
CA ILE A 84 -7.69 -0.07 9.91
C ILE A 84 -7.69 0.21 8.41
N PHE A 85 -7.68 -0.83 7.57
CA PHE A 85 -7.67 -0.70 6.12
C PHE A 85 -8.89 0.07 5.58
N ALA A 86 -10.09 -0.22 6.11
CA ALA A 86 -11.29 0.52 5.78
C ALA A 86 -11.20 1.99 6.19
N ARG A 87 -10.63 2.28 7.38
CA ARG A 87 -10.44 3.65 7.86
C ARG A 87 -9.36 4.42 7.09
N MET A 88 -8.37 3.74 6.52
CA MET A 88 -7.35 4.36 5.65
C MET A 88 -7.92 4.81 4.30
N GLU A 89 -8.99 4.17 3.83
CA GLU A 89 -9.55 4.42 2.49
C GLU A 89 -9.80 5.89 2.14
N PRO A 90 -10.54 6.69 2.94
CA PRO A 90 -10.78 8.09 2.61
C PRO A 90 -9.49 8.91 2.46
N PHE A 91 -8.45 8.60 3.24
CA PHE A 91 -7.16 9.29 3.17
C PHE A 91 -6.34 8.85 1.95
N GLN A 92 -6.35 7.56 1.65
CA GLN A 92 -5.77 7.00 0.43
C GLN A 92 -6.45 7.56 -0.83
N ARG A 93 -7.78 7.70 -0.83
CA ARG A 93 -8.53 8.31 -1.94
C ARG A 93 -8.21 9.78 -2.09
N ALA A 94 -8.16 10.54 -0.98
CA ALA A 94 -7.76 11.93 -1.01
C ALA A 94 -6.33 12.11 -1.55
N ALA A 95 -5.42 11.21 -1.21
CA ALA A 95 -4.07 11.18 -1.76
C ALA A 95 -4.04 10.93 -3.27
N ALA A 96 -4.76 9.90 -3.74
CA ALA A 96 -4.85 9.60 -5.17
C ALA A 96 -5.49 10.76 -5.95
N ALA A 97 -6.60 11.33 -5.45
CA ALA A 97 -7.25 12.48 -6.07
C ALA A 97 -6.34 13.71 -6.14
N SER A 98 -5.52 13.95 -5.10
CA SER A 98 -4.53 15.03 -5.10
C SER A 98 -3.46 14.81 -6.18
N LEU A 99 -2.97 13.58 -6.33
CA LEU A 99 -2.02 13.23 -7.39
C LEU A 99 -2.64 13.32 -8.79
N VAL A 100 -3.93 13.04 -8.95
CA VAL A 100 -4.65 13.26 -10.22
C VAL A 100 -4.73 14.75 -10.53
N HIS A 101 -5.13 15.56 -9.55
CA HIS A 101 -5.23 17.01 -9.71
C HIS A 101 -3.88 17.66 -10.04
N SER A 102 -2.80 17.14 -9.47
CA SER A 102 -1.45 17.62 -9.72
C SER A 102 -0.78 17.02 -10.97
N GLY A 103 -1.47 16.19 -11.75
CA GLY A 103 -0.93 15.59 -12.99
C GLY A 103 -0.06 14.34 -12.81
N HIS A 104 0.21 13.90 -11.58
CA HIS A 104 1.06 12.75 -11.27
C HIS A 104 0.35 11.39 -11.38
N LEU A 105 -0.99 11.37 -11.35
CA LEU A 105 -1.82 10.24 -11.73
C LEU A 105 -2.72 10.63 -12.90
N ALA A 106 -2.93 9.71 -13.82
CA ALA A 106 -3.79 9.95 -14.97
C ALA A 106 -5.28 9.86 -14.59
N SER A 107 -6.06 10.87 -14.93
CA SER A 107 -7.50 10.94 -14.63
C SER A 107 -8.31 9.83 -15.31
N ASP A 108 -7.94 9.45 -16.54
CA ASP A 108 -8.60 8.39 -17.31
C ASP A 108 -8.57 7.01 -16.62
N ALA A 109 -7.49 6.71 -15.90
CA ALA A 109 -7.40 5.50 -15.09
C ALA A 109 -8.20 5.66 -13.78
N TRP A 110 -8.14 6.84 -13.16
CA TRP A 110 -8.83 7.12 -11.91
C TRP A 110 -10.35 7.01 -12.01
N ASP A 111 -10.92 7.44 -13.13
CA ASP A 111 -12.36 7.31 -13.42
C ASP A 111 -12.83 5.84 -13.46
N LEU A 112 -11.90 4.90 -13.68
CA LEU A 112 -12.13 3.45 -13.68
C LEU A 112 -11.75 2.78 -12.35
N ASN A 113 -11.50 3.56 -11.28
CA ASN A 113 -10.99 3.07 -9.99
C ASN A 113 -9.64 2.32 -10.12
N GLU A 114 -8.84 2.74 -11.09
CA GLU A 114 -7.46 2.32 -11.31
C GLU A 114 -6.50 3.49 -11.05
N VAL A 115 -5.22 3.19 -10.95
CA VAL A 115 -4.14 4.17 -10.88
C VAL A 115 -3.15 3.92 -12.00
N ARG A 116 -2.65 5.01 -12.56
CA ARG A 116 -1.55 5.01 -13.51
C ARG A 116 -0.74 6.27 -13.30
N PHE A 117 0.50 6.09 -12.84
CA PHE A 117 1.43 7.21 -12.68
C PHE A 117 1.82 7.75 -14.05
N THR A 118 1.88 9.07 -14.14
CA THR A 118 2.32 9.75 -15.36
C THR A 118 3.84 9.78 -15.42
N THR A 119 4.39 10.20 -16.55
CA THR A 119 5.83 10.44 -16.72
C THR A 119 6.25 11.82 -16.20
N GLU A 120 5.38 12.49 -15.46
CA GLU A 120 5.69 13.81 -14.91
C GLU A 120 6.83 13.70 -13.89
N MET A 121 7.78 14.63 -13.98
CA MET A 121 8.94 14.60 -13.10
C MET A 121 8.56 14.98 -11.67
N LEU A 122 8.87 14.09 -10.74
CA LEU A 122 8.80 14.40 -9.31
C LEU A 122 9.96 15.32 -8.92
N PRO A 123 9.76 16.25 -7.96
CA PRO A 123 10.84 17.07 -7.43
C PRO A 123 12.01 16.22 -6.90
N ALA A 124 13.24 16.61 -7.22
CA ALA A 124 14.44 15.83 -6.89
C ALA A 124 14.56 15.49 -5.39
N ALA A 125 14.16 16.42 -4.52
CA ALA A 125 14.15 16.21 -3.07
C ALA A 125 13.18 15.09 -2.64
N VAL A 126 12.01 15.00 -3.28
CA VAL A 126 11.00 13.96 -3.01
C VAL A 126 11.54 12.60 -3.48
N THR A 127 12.08 12.54 -4.70
CA THR A 127 12.68 11.32 -5.26
C THR A 127 13.83 10.81 -4.39
N ALA A 128 14.74 11.71 -3.97
CA ALA A 128 15.85 11.36 -3.09
C ALA A 128 15.36 10.82 -1.74
N ARG A 129 14.37 11.48 -1.13
CA ARG A 129 13.81 11.04 0.15
C ARG A 129 13.06 9.71 0.06
N CYS A 130 12.34 9.47 -1.04
CA CYS A 130 11.73 8.17 -1.31
C CYS A 130 12.80 7.09 -1.44
N GLY A 131 13.86 7.35 -2.20
CA GLY A 131 15.00 6.45 -2.37
C GLY A 131 15.64 6.07 -1.05
N GLU A 132 15.97 7.05 -0.20
CA GLU A 132 16.58 6.81 1.12
C GLU A 132 15.73 5.89 2.00
N LEU A 133 14.42 6.16 2.11
CA LEU A 133 13.53 5.36 2.94
C LEU A 133 13.26 3.97 2.36
N ASN A 134 13.21 3.87 1.03
CA ASN A 134 13.09 2.58 0.36
C ASN A 134 14.35 1.73 0.53
N THR A 135 15.55 2.32 0.52
CA THR A 135 16.79 1.62 0.87
C THR A 135 16.80 1.17 2.33
N ARG A 136 16.32 2.01 3.25
CA ARG A 136 16.26 1.66 4.68
C ARG A 136 15.33 0.49 4.98
N MET A 137 14.22 0.39 4.24
CA MET A 137 13.22 -0.67 4.36
C MET A 137 13.27 -1.65 3.17
N LYS A 138 14.46 -1.88 2.62
CA LYS A 138 14.62 -2.59 1.34
C LYS A 138 13.97 -3.97 1.33
N ASP A 139 14.08 -4.71 2.42
CA ASP A 139 13.51 -6.05 2.57
C ASP A 139 11.97 -6.07 2.44
N VAL A 140 11.27 -5.14 3.10
CA VAL A 140 9.82 -4.98 2.98
C VAL A 140 9.45 -4.47 1.60
N VAL A 141 10.15 -3.45 1.10
CA VAL A 141 9.86 -2.86 -0.20
C VAL A 141 10.00 -3.89 -1.32
N ASP A 142 11.05 -4.72 -1.29
CA ASP A 142 11.25 -5.80 -2.24
C ASP A 142 10.08 -6.80 -2.19
N ILE A 143 9.61 -7.17 -0.99
CA ILE A 143 8.41 -8.02 -0.82
C ILE A 143 7.18 -7.37 -1.47
N LEU A 144 6.93 -6.09 -1.23
CA LEU A 144 5.76 -5.39 -1.81
C LEU A 144 5.80 -5.37 -3.33
N CYS A 145 6.99 -5.21 -3.92
CA CYS A 145 7.15 -5.27 -5.37
C CYS A 145 6.91 -6.69 -5.92
N GLN A 146 7.33 -7.74 -5.19
CA GLN A 146 7.00 -9.13 -5.55
C GLN A 146 5.50 -9.42 -5.41
N ILE A 147 4.85 -8.90 -4.37
CA ILE A 147 3.39 -8.99 -4.21
C ILE A 147 2.68 -8.36 -5.41
N LYS A 148 3.06 -7.13 -5.78
CA LYS A 148 2.53 -6.44 -6.97
C LYS A 148 2.72 -7.24 -8.27
N ALA A 149 3.85 -7.94 -8.40
CA ALA A 149 4.17 -8.68 -9.61
C ALA A 149 3.42 -10.02 -9.73
N HIS A 150 3.21 -10.73 -8.61
CA HIS A 150 2.78 -12.13 -8.64
C HIS A 150 1.35 -12.38 -8.16
N TYR A 151 0.76 -11.46 -7.38
CA TYR A 151 -0.55 -11.68 -6.78
C TYR A 151 -1.63 -10.92 -7.55
N PRO A 152 -2.59 -11.61 -8.19
CA PRO A 152 -3.75 -10.94 -8.78
C PRO A 152 -4.60 -10.29 -7.67
N LEU A 153 -5.29 -9.19 -7.97
CA LEU A 153 -6.12 -8.53 -6.96
C LEU A 153 -7.30 -9.41 -6.52
N GLY A 154 -8.07 -9.91 -7.49
CA GLY A 154 -9.27 -10.72 -7.31
C GLY A 154 -9.05 -12.19 -7.64
N GLY A 155 -10.14 -12.96 -7.60
CA GLY A 155 -10.11 -14.40 -7.77
C GLY A 155 -9.79 -15.17 -6.48
N ARG A 156 -10.09 -16.47 -6.51
CA ARG A 156 -9.64 -17.42 -5.48
C ARG A 156 -8.11 -17.35 -5.41
N ASP A 157 -7.54 -17.22 -4.22
CA ASP A 157 -6.11 -17.01 -4.00
C ASP A 157 -5.56 -15.64 -4.46
N GLY A 158 -6.41 -14.66 -4.77
CA GLY A 158 -5.99 -13.27 -5.01
C GLY A 158 -5.70 -12.48 -3.72
N LEU A 159 -5.20 -11.24 -3.86
CA LEU A 159 -4.85 -10.38 -2.72
C LEU A 159 -6.01 -10.18 -1.74
N LYS A 160 -7.24 -9.96 -2.22
CA LYS A 160 -8.40 -9.76 -1.33
C LYS A 160 -8.65 -10.99 -0.43
N ASP A 161 -8.61 -12.19 -1.01
CA ASP A 161 -8.78 -13.46 -0.28
C ASP A 161 -7.60 -13.78 0.66
N ARG A 162 -6.38 -13.50 0.20
CA ARG A 162 -5.15 -13.82 0.95
C ARG A 162 -4.86 -12.87 2.09
N THR A 163 -5.28 -11.62 1.99
CA THR A 163 -5.03 -10.60 3.02
C THR A 163 -6.17 -10.49 4.02
N GLY A 164 -7.41 -10.75 3.60
CA GLY A 164 -8.59 -10.54 4.45
C GLY A 164 -8.86 -9.07 4.79
N LEU A 165 -8.22 -8.13 4.07
CA LEU A 165 -8.35 -6.68 4.33
C LEU A 165 -9.67 -6.09 3.82
N SER A 166 -10.29 -6.74 2.85
CA SER A 166 -11.55 -6.32 2.23
C SER A 166 -12.42 -7.53 1.94
N GLU A 167 -13.74 -7.35 1.93
CA GLU A 167 -14.68 -8.39 1.51
C GLU A 167 -14.34 -8.89 0.10
N TYR A 168 -14.32 -10.21 -0.05
CA TYR A 168 -14.31 -10.87 -1.35
C TYR A 168 -15.75 -10.91 -1.87
N ARG A 169 -16.23 -9.82 -2.46
CA ARG A 169 -17.44 -9.88 -3.27
C ARG A 169 -17.02 -10.47 -4.60
N TYR A 170 -17.57 -11.63 -4.95
CA TYR A 170 -17.57 -12.08 -6.33
C TYR A 170 -18.12 -10.92 -7.16
N ASP A 171 -17.33 -10.39 -8.09
CA ASP A 171 -17.92 -9.71 -9.24
C ASP A 171 -18.77 -10.78 -9.92
N SER A 172 -20.08 -10.70 -9.71
CA SER A 172 -21.04 -11.50 -10.45
C SER A 172 -20.83 -11.19 -11.94
N VAL A 173 -20.40 -12.21 -12.67
CA VAL A 173 -20.25 -12.27 -14.14
C VAL A 173 -21.40 -11.59 -14.85
#